data_AF-A0A0W0YMN5-F1
#
_entry.id   AF-A0A0W0YMN5-F1
#
_cell.length_a   1.000
_cell.length_b   1.000
_cell.length_c   1.000
_cell.angle_alpha   90.00
_cell.angle_beta   90.00
_cell.angle_gamma   90.00
#
_symmetry.space_group_name_H-M   'P 1'
#
loop_
_entity.id
_entity.type
_entity.pdbx_description
1 polymer ?
#
loop_
_entity_poly.entity_id
_entity_poly.type
_entity_poly.pdbx_seq_one_letter_code
_entity_poly.pdbx_strand_id
1 'polypeptide(L)'
;MQKVSTGIAGLDNILKGGYPKERPTLLKGGPGCGKTVFCLFFAYSNILNNRHVTYLTCDEPPELILKNMDQYGLSGSDANKNKKLAVLDFRPNLTDTVTGGFELDAILMRIQSSLSGEDPVVIIDSLQNLLISLGTPNYQIDLLSIFTWCKEHRVTLLVTAASGLITEKDNYFEEYAADCVILLEQLMCKKLMTRILRVLKMRNSAHGTNQYPFLLTETGVSILPITDTSLTEQENLSYISTGIPVLDKMFGGQGYLESSSIMISGSSGTAKSILAATLAASAAKQQKRVLYVSFEESPINFISNVKSAGINLNEPVTNNMVSIHSLRTIEMGLEEHLITIITIIDEIKPRVLILDPITSFLDVGSSFEVKSILIRLISYAKLKNITFIFNQFVHEYLGYQDLIPASSLVDSWIKLGLIESNGEFNRTLQIVKSRGMATSNQMKEFHVTDNGIVIEDPYFGEGDMIFGSRKKEKQAIDKKKKELLAIQLESINKQIDLIEKADQKDNPLENIERSIILFNLLEKKQKIEMQLTESINFVNKKWRK
;
A
#
# COMPACT_ATOMS: atom_id res chain seq x y z
N MET A 1 -15.82 31.20 -3.84
CA MET A 1 -17.14 30.53 -3.94
C MET A 1 -17.38 29.79 -2.63
N GLN A 2 -18.49 30.06 -1.93
CA GLN A 2 -18.85 29.28 -0.74
C GLN A 2 -19.32 27.88 -1.16
N LYS A 3 -19.02 26.88 -0.34
CA LYS A 3 -19.34 25.48 -0.60
C LYS A 3 -20.00 24.85 0.62
N VAL A 4 -20.78 23.82 0.37
CA VAL A 4 -21.46 23.01 1.36
C VAL A 4 -20.88 21.60 1.30
N SER A 5 -20.50 21.05 2.46
CA SER A 5 -19.99 19.67 2.52
C SER A 5 -20.98 18.69 1.89
N THR A 6 -20.42 17.77 1.11
CA THR A 6 -21.17 16.67 0.49
C THR A 6 -21.55 15.57 1.48
N GLY A 7 -20.97 15.57 2.68
CA GLY A 7 -21.06 14.45 3.63
C GLY A 7 -20.09 13.31 3.31
N ILE A 8 -19.30 13.44 2.25
CA ILE A 8 -18.32 12.43 1.82
C ILE A 8 -16.94 13.10 1.79
N ALA A 9 -16.08 12.78 2.76
CA ALA A 9 -14.80 13.46 2.96
C ALA A 9 -13.91 13.44 1.70
N GLY A 10 -13.82 12.30 1.02
CA GLY A 10 -13.03 12.20 -0.21
C GLY A 10 -13.59 13.04 -1.36
N LEU A 11 -14.92 13.20 -1.45
CA LEU A 11 -15.54 14.08 -2.45
C LEU A 11 -15.32 15.56 -2.09
N ASP A 12 -15.40 15.91 -0.81
CA ASP A 12 -15.12 17.28 -0.35
C ASP A 12 -13.69 17.70 -0.70
N ASN A 13 -12.71 16.79 -0.58
CA ASN A 13 -11.33 17.03 -1.01
C ASN A 13 -11.25 17.26 -2.54
N ILE A 14 -11.87 16.39 -3.35
CA ILE A 14 -11.90 16.53 -4.82
C ILE A 14 -12.55 17.85 -5.24
N LEU A 15 -13.65 18.22 -4.58
CA LEU A 15 -14.38 19.46 -4.85
C LEU A 15 -13.77 20.68 -4.17
N LYS A 16 -12.71 20.52 -3.36
CA LYS A 16 -12.09 21.59 -2.55
C LYS A 16 -13.10 22.31 -1.65
N GLY A 17 -13.86 21.56 -0.86
CA GLY A 17 -14.81 22.06 0.15
C GLY A 17 -16.28 21.62 -0.04
N GLY A 18 -16.61 20.86 -1.09
CA GLY A 18 -17.96 20.31 -1.31
C GLY A 18 -18.74 20.95 -2.47
N TYR A 19 -20.07 20.79 -2.48
CA TYR A 19 -20.95 21.31 -3.52
C TYR A 19 -21.05 22.85 -3.50
N PRO A 20 -21.23 23.51 -4.64
CA PRO A 20 -21.40 24.97 -4.68
C PRO A 20 -22.68 25.38 -3.95
N LYS A 21 -22.52 26.24 -2.94
CA LYS A 21 -23.65 26.79 -2.17
C LYS A 21 -24.55 27.64 -3.08
N GLU A 22 -25.88 27.57 -2.88
CA GLU A 22 -26.89 28.36 -3.63
C GLU A 22 -26.87 28.13 -5.16
N ARG A 23 -26.43 26.94 -5.58
CA ARG A 23 -26.24 26.59 -6.99
C ARG A 23 -26.67 25.15 -7.28
N PRO A 24 -27.03 24.85 -8.54
CA PRO A 24 -27.37 23.50 -8.97
C PRO A 24 -26.13 22.64 -9.20
N THR A 25 -26.16 21.44 -8.64
CA THR A 25 -25.24 20.34 -8.91
C THR A 25 -25.99 19.19 -9.57
N LEU A 26 -25.49 18.76 -10.73
CA LEU A 26 -26.02 17.61 -11.46
C LEU A 26 -25.11 16.38 -11.24
N LEU A 27 -25.68 15.32 -10.69
CA LEU A 27 -25.05 14.02 -10.49
C LEU A 27 -25.57 13.01 -11.53
N LYS A 28 -24.79 12.80 -12.59
CA LYS A 28 -25.12 11.87 -13.69
C LYS A 28 -24.55 10.49 -13.40
N GLY A 29 -25.26 9.44 -13.80
CA GLY A 29 -24.72 8.08 -13.75
C GLY A 29 -25.73 7.02 -14.18
N GLY A 30 -25.24 5.87 -14.63
CA GLY A 30 -26.10 4.72 -14.96
C GLY A 30 -26.87 4.17 -13.75
N PRO A 31 -27.78 3.21 -13.97
CA PRO A 31 -28.40 2.46 -12.86
C PRO A 31 -27.32 1.79 -12.00
N GLY A 32 -27.53 1.67 -10.69
CA GLY A 32 -26.60 1.00 -9.77
C GLY A 32 -25.27 1.72 -9.49
N CYS A 33 -25.03 2.90 -10.06
CA CYS A 33 -23.82 3.69 -9.84
C CYS A 33 -23.74 4.35 -8.45
N GLY A 34 -24.82 4.34 -7.66
CA GLY A 34 -24.84 4.86 -6.28
C GLY A 34 -25.39 6.28 -6.11
N LYS A 35 -26.03 6.88 -7.12
CA LYS A 35 -26.54 8.26 -7.10
C LYS A 35 -27.35 8.59 -5.84
N THR A 36 -28.34 7.76 -5.50
CA THR A 36 -29.17 7.91 -4.29
C THR A 36 -28.33 7.92 -3.02
N VAL A 37 -27.28 7.09 -2.91
CA VAL A 37 -26.40 7.10 -1.73
C VAL A 37 -25.71 8.45 -1.56
N PHE A 38 -25.20 9.08 -2.63
CA PHE A 38 -24.65 10.44 -2.54
C PHE A 38 -25.70 11.45 -2.06
N CYS A 39 -26.95 11.32 -2.50
CA CYS A 39 -28.06 12.15 -2.03
C CYS A 39 -28.34 11.97 -0.53
N LEU A 40 -28.37 10.74 -0.02
CA LEU A 40 -28.59 10.48 1.41
C LEU A 40 -27.50 11.10 2.29
N PHE A 41 -26.23 10.93 1.89
CA PHE A 41 -25.10 11.51 2.65
C PHE A 41 -25.08 13.04 2.59
N PHE A 42 -25.47 13.63 1.46
CA PHE A 42 -25.63 15.08 1.36
C PHE A 42 -26.76 15.61 2.23
N ALA A 43 -27.91 14.91 2.28
CA ALA A 43 -29.01 15.25 3.18
C ALA A 43 -28.54 15.22 4.63
N TYR A 44 -27.91 14.12 5.03
CA TYR A 44 -27.41 13.93 6.40
C TYR A 44 -26.41 15.01 6.83
N SER A 45 -25.42 15.32 5.99
CA SER A 45 -24.43 16.37 6.29
C SER A 45 -25.09 17.71 6.57
N ASN A 46 -26.13 18.07 5.80
CA ASN A 46 -26.83 19.34 6.00
C ASN A 46 -27.76 19.34 7.22
N ILE A 47 -28.38 18.21 7.54
CA ILE A 47 -29.16 18.03 8.77
C ILE A 47 -28.26 18.23 10.01
N LEU A 48 -27.03 17.67 9.99
CA LEU A 48 -26.05 17.88 11.06
C LEU A 48 -25.59 19.34 11.19
N ASN A 49 -25.53 20.05 10.08
CA ASN A 49 -25.24 21.49 10.05
C ASN A 49 -26.47 22.38 10.33
N ASN A 50 -27.54 21.81 10.90
CA ASN A 50 -28.80 22.48 11.23
C ASN A 50 -29.49 23.20 10.07
N ARG A 51 -29.29 22.72 8.83
CA ARG A 51 -30.05 23.17 7.66
C ARG A 51 -31.27 22.29 7.45
N HIS A 52 -32.36 22.91 7.00
CA HIS A 52 -33.53 22.16 6.55
C HIS A 52 -33.25 21.56 5.17
N VAL A 53 -33.59 20.28 5.01
CA VAL A 53 -33.42 19.56 3.74
C VAL A 53 -34.78 19.14 3.20
N THR A 54 -35.08 19.51 1.96
CA THR A 54 -36.21 18.97 1.21
C THR A 54 -35.70 17.91 0.23
N TYR A 55 -36.18 16.68 0.37
CA TYR A 55 -35.85 15.55 -0.50
C TYR A 55 -37.05 15.17 -1.36
N LEU A 56 -36.96 15.35 -2.67
CA LEU A 56 -37.96 14.91 -3.63
C LEU A 56 -37.57 13.53 -4.14
N THR A 57 -38.39 12.54 -3.82
CA THR A 57 -38.22 11.18 -4.34
C THR A 57 -39.18 10.93 -5.49
N CYS A 58 -38.64 10.50 -6.64
CA CYS A 58 -39.38 10.22 -7.86
C CYS A 58 -39.31 8.74 -8.26
N ASP A 59 -38.45 7.96 -7.58
CA ASP A 59 -38.17 6.56 -7.90
C ASP A 59 -38.67 5.64 -6.78
N GLU A 60 -38.43 6.01 -5.52
CA GLU A 60 -38.71 5.19 -4.33
C GLU A 60 -39.74 5.85 -3.41
N PRO A 61 -40.55 5.08 -2.66
CA PRO A 61 -41.47 5.64 -1.69
C PRO A 61 -40.71 6.37 -0.55
N PRO A 62 -41.26 7.45 0.03
CA PRO A 62 -40.61 8.18 1.13
C PRO A 62 -40.20 7.29 2.31
N GLU A 63 -41.00 6.27 2.65
CA GLU A 63 -40.69 5.37 3.76
C GLU A 63 -39.40 4.57 3.51
N LEU A 64 -39.11 4.23 2.24
CA LEU A 64 -37.90 3.50 1.87
C LEU A 64 -36.67 4.40 1.93
N ILE A 65 -36.79 5.67 1.51
CA ILE A 65 -35.70 6.66 1.65
C ILE A 65 -35.30 6.81 3.13
N LEU A 66 -36.28 6.99 4.02
CA LEU A 66 -36.03 7.12 5.46
C LEU A 66 -35.38 5.85 6.04
N LYS A 67 -35.90 4.67 5.66
CA LYS A 67 -35.33 3.38 6.07
C LYS A 67 -33.88 3.21 5.60
N ASN A 68 -33.59 3.57 4.35
CA ASN A 68 -32.24 3.49 3.80
C ASN A 68 -31.28 4.43 4.55
N MET A 69 -31.73 5.65 4.87
CA MET A 69 -30.94 6.57 5.72
C MET A 69 -30.65 5.95 7.10
N ASP A 70 -31.63 5.34 7.74
CA ASP A 70 -31.45 4.71 9.06
C ASP A 70 -30.49 3.51 9.00
N GLN A 71 -30.53 2.71 7.91
CA GLN A 71 -29.61 1.59 7.70
C GLN A 71 -28.14 2.03 7.58
N TYR A 72 -27.89 3.21 6.99
CA TYR A 72 -26.56 3.83 6.95
C TYR A 72 -26.20 4.59 8.24
N GLY A 73 -27.05 4.54 9.28
CA GLY A 73 -26.83 5.26 10.53
C GLY A 73 -27.07 6.77 10.46
N LEU A 74 -27.79 7.26 9.45
CA LEU A 74 -28.02 8.68 9.18
C LEU A 74 -29.25 9.27 9.89
N SER A 75 -29.96 8.47 10.69
CA SER A 75 -31.11 8.90 11.51
C SER A 75 -32.19 9.68 10.73
N GLY A 76 -32.52 9.21 9.52
CA GLY A 76 -33.47 9.87 8.62
C GLY A 76 -34.88 9.94 9.22
N SER A 77 -35.36 8.87 9.85
CA SER A 77 -36.69 8.85 10.47
C SER A 77 -36.85 9.90 11.56
N ASP A 78 -35.82 10.10 12.38
CA ASP A 78 -35.83 11.09 13.45
C ASP A 78 -35.69 12.52 12.89
N ALA A 79 -34.89 12.72 11.84
CA ALA A 79 -34.81 14.00 11.15
C ALA A 79 -36.16 14.42 10.55
N ASN A 80 -36.91 13.46 9.99
CA ASN A 80 -38.24 13.70 9.43
C ASN A 80 -39.28 14.04 10.52
N LYS A 81 -39.31 13.28 11.62
CA LYS A 81 -40.18 13.57 12.78
C LYS A 81 -39.92 14.97 13.36
N ASN A 82 -38.66 15.36 13.45
CA ASN A 82 -38.23 16.66 13.97
C ASN A 82 -38.31 17.80 12.93
N LYS A 83 -38.90 17.55 11.75
CA LYS A 83 -39.04 18.53 10.66
C LYS A 83 -37.71 19.17 10.21
N LYS A 84 -36.60 18.45 10.34
CA LYS A 84 -35.30 18.84 9.75
C LYS A 84 -35.16 18.32 8.31
N LEU A 85 -35.87 17.25 7.99
CA LEU A 85 -35.96 16.63 6.68
C LEU A 85 -37.43 16.58 6.26
N ALA A 86 -37.73 17.05 5.05
CA ALA A 86 -39.04 16.89 4.42
C ALA A 86 -38.90 15.99 3.20
N VAL A 87 -39.48 14.78 3.22
CA VAL A 87 -39.45 13.86 2.06
C VAL A 87 -40.77 13.97 1.29
N LEU A 88 -40.70 14.43 0.05
CA LEU A 88 -41.85 14.65 -0.82
C LEU A 88 -41.93 13.55 -1.87
N ASP A 89 -43.07 12.86 -1.94
CA ASP A 89 -43.36 11.86 -2.96
C ASP A 89 -43.79 12.54 -4.27
N PHE A 90 -43.06 12.26 -5.34
CA PHE A 90 -43.29 12.69 -6.72
C PHE A 90 -43.16 11.53 -7.70
N ARG A 91 -43.32 10.29 -7.24
CA ARG A 91 -43.38 9.14 -8.13
C ARG A 91 -44.56 9.27 -9.11
N PRO A 92 -44.41 8.86 -10.38
CA PRO A 92 -45.50 8.90 -11.34
C PRO A 92 -46.60 7.92 -10.94
N ASN A 93 -47.86 8.38 -10.84
CA ASN A 93 -49.00 7.48 -10.65
C ASN A 93 -49.43 6.90 -12.01
N LEU A 94 -49.03 5.66 -12.28
CA LEU A 94 -49.29 4.98 -13.56
C LEU A 94 -50.77 4.58 -13.76
N THR A 95 -51.61 4.74 -12.74
CA THR A 95 -53.04 4.35 -12.78
C THR A 95 -53.99 5.51 -13.02
N ASP A 96 -53.53 6.75 -12.85
CA ASP A 96 -54.34 7.93 -13.14
C ASP A 96 -54.10 8.34 -14.59
N THR A 97 -55.13 8.23 -15.44
CA THR A 97 -55.22 9.07 -16.64
C THR A 97 -55.33 10.51 -16.17
N VAL A 98 -54.19 11.14 -15.90
CA VAL A 98 -54.16 12.55 -15.49
C VAL A 98 -54.58 13.37 -16.71
N THR A 99 -55.82 13.87 -16.69
CA THR A 99 -56.24 14.95 -17.57
C THR A 99 -55.46 16.21 -17.15
N GLY A 100 -54.30 16.40 -17.76
CA GLY A 100 -53.35 17.47 -17.49
C GLY A 100 -52.10 16.94 -16.78
N GLY A 101 -50.95 16.90 -17.45
CA GLY A 101 -49.67 16.57 -16.79
C GLY A 101 -49.40 17.48 -15.59
N PHE A 102 -48.51 17.09 -14.68
CA PHE A 102 -48.03 18.03 -13.65
C PHE A 102 -47.45 19.27 -14.35
N GLU A 103 -47.89 20.46 -13.96
CA GLU A 103 -47.22 21.69 -14.39
C GLU A 103 -45.99 21.92 -13.49
N LEU A 104 -44.84 22.21 -14.10
CA LEU A 104 -43.58 22.41 -13.38
C LEU A 104 -43.73 23.45 -12.25
N ASP A 105 -44.50 24.51 -12.50
CA ASP A 105 -44.76 25.57 -11.53
C ASP A 105 -45.43 25.05 -10.26
N ALA A 106 -46.37 24.10 -10.37
CA ALA A 106 -47.00 23.47 -9.21
C ALA A 106 -46.01 22.65 -8.38
N ILE A 107 -45.06 21.98 -9.04
CA ILE A 107 -43.97 21.26 -8.37
C ILE A 107 -43.08 22.25 -7.63
N LEU A 108 -42.62 23.30 -8.31
CA LEU A 108 -41.77 24.34 -7.72
C LEU A 108 -42.45 25.04 -6.54
N MET A 109 -43.76 25.32 -6.62
CA MET A 109 -44.54 25.85 -5.50
C MET A 109 -44.56 24.89 -4.31
N ARG A 110 -44.73 23.58 -4.54
CA ARG A 110 -44.69 22.57 -3.48
C ARG A 110 -43.31 22.49 -2.83
N ILE A 111 -42.24 22.52 -3.62
CA ILE A 111 -40.86 22.63 -3.10
C ILE A 111 -40.74 23.88 -2.25
N GLN A 112 -41.13 25.05 -2.78
CA GLN A 112 -41.04 26.33 -2.10
C GLN A 112 -41.77 26.33 -0.75
N SER A 113 -42.97 25.74 -0.68
CA SER A 113 -43.75 25.61 0.55
C SER A 113 -43.10 24.74 1.62
N SER A 114 -42.22 23.83 1.21
CA SER A 114 -41.47 22.95 2.11
C SER A 114 -40.16 23.56 2.59
N LEU A 115 -39.66 24.63 1.96
CA LEU A 115 -38.41 25.26 2.36
C LEU A 115 -38.58 25.94 3.73
N SER A 116 -37.55 25.89 4.56
CA SER A 116 -37.52 26.49 5.89
C SER A 116 -36.09 26.82 6.31
N GLY A 117 -35.91 27.81 7.18
CA GLY A 117 -34.60 28.20 7.69
C GLY A 117 -33.69 28.94 6.70
N GLU A 118 -32.45 29.18 7.10
CA GLU A 118 -31.41 29.79 6.26
C GLU A 118 -30.70 28.72 5.40
N ASP A 119 -30.22 29.12 4.23
CA ASP A 119 -29.50 28.26 3.27
C ASP A 119 -30.25 26.95 2.90
N PRO A 120 -31.47 27.02 2.32
CA PRO A 120 -32.26 25.84 2.02
C PRO A 120 -31.53 24.87 1.08
N VAL A 121 -31.65 23.57 1.38
CA VAL A 121 -31.09 22.48 0.59
C VAL A 121 -32.21 21.66 -0.03
N VAL A 122 -32.13 21.46 -1.34
CA VAL A 122 -33.09 20.64 -2.09
C VAL A 122 -32.36 19.50 -2.79
N ILE A 123 -32.94 18.31 -2.73
CA ILE A 123 -32.47 17.12 -3.42
C ILE A 123 -33.60 16.60 -4.32
N ILE A 124 -33.30 16.30 -5.58
CA ILE A 124 -34.24 15.68 -6.52
C ILE A 124 -33.67 14.35 -7.00
N ASP A 125 -34.31 13.23 -6.62
CA ASP A 125 -33.87 11.86 -6.91
C ASP A 125 -35.03 10.97 -7.43
N SER A 126 -35.18 10.71 -8.73
CA SER A 126 -34.39 11.19 -9.87
C SER A 126 -35.14 12.18 -10.77
N LEU A 127 -34.38 13.13 -11.35
CA LEU A 127 -34.90 14.12 -12.30
C LEU A 127 -35.56 13.47 -13.52
N GLN A 128 -35.05 12.33 -13.97
CA GLN A 128 -35.59 11.62 -15.12
C GLN A 128 -37.07 11.29 -14.90
N ASN A 129 -37.40 10.68 -13.76
CA ASN A 129 -38.77 10.27 -13.46
C ASN A 129 -39.67 11.47 -13.18
N LEU A 130 -39.12 12.55 -12.61
CA LEU A 130 -39.83 13.82 -12.50
C LEU A 130 -40.23 14.35 -13.89
N LEU A 131 -39.29 14.42 -14.83
CA LEU A 131 -39.55 14.93 -16.18
C LEU A 131 -40.52 14.04 -16.97
N ILE A 132 -40.43 12.71 -16.82
CA ILE A 132 -41.39 11.77 -17.42
C ILE A 132 -42.82 12.07 -16.91
N SER A 133 -42.98 12.40 -15.63
CA SER A 133 -44.28 12.73 -15.05
C SER A 133 -44.89 14.04 -15.57
N LEU A 134 -44.06 14.98 -16.03
CA LEU A 134 -44.51 16.24 -16.65
C LEU A 134 -45.04 16.02 -18.07
N GLY A 135 -44.66 14.92 -18.74
CA GLY A 135 -45.09 14.61 -20.10
C GLY A 135 -44.61 15.61 -21.17
N THR A 136 -43.57 16.39 -20.88
CA THR A 136 -43.11 17.48 -21.76
C THR A 136 -42.17 16.96 -22.86
N PRO A 137 -42.40 17.33 -24.14
CA PRO A 137 -41.49 16.98 -25.23
C PRO A 137 -40.15 17.74 -25.17
N ASN A 138 -40.03 18.77 -24.33
CA ASN A 138 -38.88 19.67 -24.26
C ASN A 138 -38.32 19.81 -22.83
N TYR A 139 -37.91 18.68 -22.25
CA TYR A 139 -37.35 18.58 -20.89
C TYR A 139 -36.18 19.52 -20.60
N GLN A 140 -35.49 20.01 -21.63
CA GLN A 140 -34.38 20.96 -21.53
C GLN A 140 -34.82 22.31 -20.95
N ILE A 141 -36.02 22.77 -21.34
CA ILE A 141 -36.61 24.00 -20.82
C ILE A 141 -36.95 23.81 -19.35
N ASP A 142 -37.59 22.70 -18.99
CA ASP A 142 -37.96 22.41 -17.61
C ASP A 142 -36.74 22.32 -16.69
N LEU A 143 -35.67 21.67 -17.17
CA LEU A 143 -34.40 21.62 -16.44
C LEU A 143 -33.79 23.00 -16.22
N LEU A 144 -33.78 23.85 -17.25
CA LEU A 144 -33.31 25.23 -17.13
C LEU A 144 -34.17 26.03 -16.15
N SER A 145 -35.49 25.84 -16.18
CA SER A 145 -36.41 26.48 -15.25
C SER A 145 -36.13 26.06 -13.81
N ILE A 146 -35.90 24.77 -13.54
CA ILE A 146 -35.51 24.27 -12.21
C ILE A 146 -34.19 24.90 -11.73
N PHE A 147 -33.17 24.93 -12.59
CA PHE A 147 -31.86 25.50 -12.25
C PHE A 147 -31.89 27.02 -12.09
N THR A 148 -32.72 27.72 -12.85
CA THR A 148 -32.94 29.16 -12.72
C THR A 148 -33.68 29.48 -11.43
N TRP A 149 -34.78 28.76 -11.16
CA TRP A 149 -35.53 28.86 -9.91
C TRP A 149 -34.63 28.64 -8.68
N CYS A 150 -33.75 27.63 -8.72
CA CYS A 150 -32.77 27.36 -7.66
C CYS A 150 -31.85 28.57 -7.39
N LYS A 151 -31.37 29.26 -8.44
CA LYS A 151 -30.50 30.44 -8.30
C LYS A 151 -31.27 31.64 -7.78
N GLU A 152 -32.48 31.87 -8.26
CA GLU A 152 -33.35 32.97 -7.83
C GLU A 152 -33.74 32.84 -6.35
N HIS A 153 -33.99 31.61 -5.89
CA HIS A 153 -34.39 31.31 -4.52
C HIS A 153 -33.20 30.99 -3.59
N ARG A 154 -31.96 31.11 -4.07
CA ARG A 154 -30.73 30.84 -3.29
C ARG A 154 -30.77 29.48 -2.60
N VAL A 155 -31.13 28.45 -3.36
CA VAL A 155 -31.21 27.06 -2.90
C VAL A 155 -29.93 26.32 -3.28
N THR A 156 -29.37 25.52 -2.37
CA THR A 156 -28.32 24.55 -2.75
C THR A 156 -29.00 23.29 -3.27
N LEU A 157 -28.90 23.04 -4.56
CA LEU A 157 -29.67 21.99 -5.24
C LEU A 157 -28.75 20.84 -5.69
N LEU A 158 -29.10 19.61 -5.32
CA LEU A 158 -28.51 18.39 -5.88
C LEU A 158 -29.56 17.62 -6.68
N VAL A 159 -29.25 17.31 -7.94
CA VAL A 159 -30.17 16.62 -8.85
C VAL A 159 -29.50 15.38 -9.40
N THR A 160 -30.19 14.23 -9.38
CA THR A 160 -29.69 13.00 -10.00
C THR A 160 -30.32 12.78 -11.37
N ALA A 161 -29.53 12.29 -12.33
CA ALA A 161 -30.00 11.94 -13.67
C ALA A 161 -29.33 10.65 -14.18
N ALA A 162 -30.04 9.85 -14.97
CA ALA A 162 -29.45 8.69 -15.61
C ALA A 162 -28.50 9.10 -16.74
N SER A 163 -27.37 8.40 -16.88
CA SER A 163 -26.51 8.54 -18.05
C SER A 163 -27.17 7.86 -19.26
N GLY A 164 -27.20 8.53 -20.42
CA GLY A 164 -27.65 7.93 -21.67
C GLY A 164 -29.15 8.01 -21.97
N LEU A 165 -29.90 8.87 -21.27
CA LEU A 165 -31.29 9.24 -21.61
C LEU A 165 -31.47 9.83 -23.02
N ILE A 166 -30.38 10.14 -23.70
CA ILE A 166 -30.38 10.67 -25.06
C ILE A 166 -29.52 9.72 -25.87
N THR A 167 -30.18 8.79 -26.56
CA THR A 167 -29.60 8.09 -27.70
C THR A 167 -29.41 9.10 -28.83
N GLU A 168 -28.35 9.90 -28.77
CA GLU A 168 -27.71 10.56 -29.92
C GLU A 168 -26.51 11.39 -29.44
N LYS A 169 -25.46 11.42 -30.28
CA LYS A 169 -24.12 11.90 -29.96
C LYS A 169 -23.99 13.41 -29.63
N ASP A 170 -25.09 14.18 -29.57
CA ASP A 170 -24.99 15.65 -29.71
C ASP A 170 -25.73 16.53 -28.68
N ASN A 171 -26.40 16.02 -27.64
CA ASN A 171 -27.10 16.89 -26.67
C ASN A 171 -26.51 16.85 -25.24
N TYR A 172 -25.39 17.54 -25.04
CA TYR A 172 -24.79 17.82 -23.71
C TYR A 172 -25.49 18.97 -22.94
N PHE A 173 -26.75 19.29 -23.27
CA PHE A 173 -27.41 20.53 -22.84
C PHE A 173 -27.47 20.69 -21.30
N GLU A 174 -27.75 19.61 -20.59
CA GLU A 174 -27.85 19.57 -19.12
C GLU A 174 -26.53 19.99 -18.45
N GLU A 175 -25.40 19.64 -19.08
CA GLU A 175 -24.06 19.89 -18.56
C GLU A 175 -23.65 21.36 -18.73
N TYR A 176 -24.18 22.04 -19.74
CA TYR A 176 -24.03 23.48 -19.91
C TYR A 176 -24.87 24.28 -18.91
N ALA A 177 -26.04 23.77 -18.54
CA ALA A 177 -26.99 24.44 -17.65
C ALA A 177 -26.53 24.44 -16.18
N ALA A 178 -26.02 23.31 -15.68
CA ALA A 178 -25.60 23.15 -14.29
C ALA A 178 -24.29 23.91 -13.97
N ASP A 179 -24.14 24.34 -12.71
CA ASP A 179 -22.92 24.99 -12.22
C ASP A 179 -21.86 23.97 -11.81
N CYS A 180 -22.28 22.82 -11.28
CA CYS A 180 -21.43 21.65 -11.05
C CYS A 180 -22.00 20.41 -11.74
N VAL A 181 -21.14 19.62 -12.40
CA VAL A 181 -21.51 18.35 -13.03
C VAL A 181 -20.53 17.27 -12.57
N ILE A 182 -21.09 16.21 -11.99
CA ILE A 182 -20.35 15.02 -11.55
C ILE A 182 -20.90 13.81 -12.30
N LEU A 183 -20.01 13.02 -12.86
CA LEU A 183 -20.32 11.79 -13.57
C LEU A 183 -19.88 10.58 -12.74
N LEU A 184 -20.80 9.65 -12.53
CA LEU A 184 -20.56 8.32 -11.96
C LEU A 184 -20.65 7.29 -13.08
N GLU A 185 -19.62 6.48 -13.24
CA GLU A 185 -19.58 5.41 -14.24
C GLU A 185 -19.26 4.07 -13.58
N GLN A 186 -19.74 2.99 -14.18
CA GLN A 186 -19.37 1.63 -13.85
C GLN A 186 -18.55 1.06 -15.01
N LEU A 187 -17.29 0.76 -14.73
CA LEU A 187 -16.40 0.15 -15.70
C LEU A 187 -16.33 -1.36 -15.44
N MET A 188 -16.52 -2.16 -16.50
CA MET A 188 -16.30 -3.60 -16.45
C MET A 188 -14.94 -3.93 -17.07
N CYS A 189 -14.00 -4.44 -16.29
CA CYS A 189 -12.72 -4.93 -16.77
C CYS A 189 -12.49 -6.37 -16.29
N LYS A 190 -12.26 -7.32 -17.21
CA LYS A 190 -12.04 -8.75 -16.89
C LYS A 190 -13.10 -9.35 -15.92
N LYS A 191 -14.38 -8.99 -16.09
CA LYS A 191 -15.52 -9.38 -15.23
C LYS A 191 -15.53 -8.75 -13.82
N LEU A 192 -14.59 -7.86 -13.51
CA LEU A 192 -14.58 -7.07 -12.28
C LEU A 192 -15.17 -5.68 -12.58
N MET A 193 -16.06 -5.23 -11.69
CA MET A 193 -16.75 -3.95 -11.82
C MET A 193 -16.07 -2.92 -10.92
N THR A 194 -15.69 -1.77 -11.48
CA THR A 194 -15.15 -0.64 -10.74
C THR A 194 -16.05 0.57 -10.93
N ARG A 195 -16.48 1.20 -9.84
CA ARG A 195 -17.16 2.50 -9.91
C ARG A 195 -16.15 3.63 -9.94
N ILE A 196 -16.34 4.57 -10.86
CA ILE A 196 -15.51 5.76 -10.98
C ILE A 196 -16.36 7.02 -10.89
N LEU A 197 -15.80 8.04 -10.25
CA LEU A 197 -16.36 9.38 -10.16
C LEU A 197 -15.46 10.36 -10.92
N ARG A 198 -16.06 11.24 -11.70
CA ARG A 198 -15.36 12.32 -12.39
C ARG A 198 -16.12 13.62 -12.24
N VAL A 199 -15.41 14.69 -11.86
CA VAL A 199 -15.98 16.04 -11.89
C VAL A 199 -15.76 16.61 -13.29
N LEU A 200 -16.84 16.74 -14.07
CA LEU A 200 -16.77 17.27 -15.44
C LEU A 200 -16.64 18.79 -15.44
N LYS A 201 -17.29 19.44 -14.47
CA LYS A 201 -17.39 20.90 -14.41
C LYS A 201 -17.64 21.38 -12.99
N MET A 202 -16.99 22.49 -12.63
CA MET A 202 -17.33 23.34 -11.49
C MET A 202 -17.12 24.80 -11.89
N ARG A 203 -18.19 25.56 -12.10
CA ARG A 203 -18.08 26.97 -12.47
C ARG A 203 -17.42 27.78 -11.36
N ASN A 204 -16.49 28.66 -11.74
CA ASN A 204 -15.84 29.62 -10.84
C ASN A 204 -15.10 28.99 -9.64
N SER A 205 -14.67 27.73 -9.74
CA SER A 205 -13.83 27.07 -8.75
C SER A 205 -12.99 25.97 -9.38
N ALA A 206 -11.74 25.84 -8.95
CA ALA A 206 -10.94 24.66 -9.24
C ALA A 206 -11.55 23.42 -8.58
N HIS A 207 -11.34 22.26 -9.19
CA HIS A 207 -11.73 20.94 -8.72
C HIS A 207 -10.70 19.90 -9.19
N GLY A 208 -10.78 18.69 -8.66
CA GLY A 208 -10.01 17.55 -9.16
C GLY A 208 -10.39 17.19 -10.59
N THR A 209 -9.40 16.99 -11.46
CA THR A 209 -9.59 16.77 -12.91
C THR A 209 -9.52 15.29 -13.32
N ASN A 210 -9.17 14.40 -12.39
CA ASN A 210 -8.94 12.99 -12.66
C ASN A 210 -10.23 12.16 -12.51
N GLN A 211 -10.14 10.88 -12.85
CA GLN A 211 -11.12 9.88 -12.43
C GLN A 211 -10.75 9.35 -11.05
N TYR A 212 -11.74 9.22 -10.18
CA TYR A 212 -11.58 8.80 -8.80
C TYR A 212 -12.40 7.54 -8.56
N PRO A 213 -11.76 6.37 -8.46
CA PRO A 213 -12.47 5.16 -8.08
C PRO A 213 -13.08 5.29 -6.70
N PHE A 214 -14.24 4.68 -6.51
CA PHE A 214 -14.95 4.69 -5.23
C PHE A 214 -15.68 3.38 -4.96
N LEU A 215 -15.99 3.13 -3.69
CA LEU A 215 -16.84 2.03 -3.26
C LEU A 215 -18.09 2.53 -2.55
N LEU A 216 -19.11 1.69 -2.57
CA LEU A 216 -20.24 1.77 -1.67
C LEU A 216 -20.04 0.68 -0.61
N THR A 217 -19.77 1.10 0.63
CA THR A 217 -19.60 0.23 1.79
C THR A 217 -20.83 0.30 2.69
N GLU A 218 -20.89 -0.54 3.73
CA GLU A 218 -21.94 -0.47 4.76
C GLU A 218 -22.00 0.89 5.47
N THR A 219 -20.87 1.61 5.48
CA THR A 219 -20.74 2.94 6.09
C THR A 219 -20.92 4.10 5.10
N GLY A 220 -21.22 3.82 3.82
CA GLY A 220 -21.46 4.84 2.80
C GLY A 220 -20.50 4.85 1.62
N VAL A 221 -20.23 6.05 1.08
CA VAL A 221 -19.33 6.22 -0.07
C VAL A 221 -17.90 6.40 0.42
N SER A 222 -16.99 5.53 -0.03
CA SER A 222 -15.54 5.64 0.24
C SER A 222 -14.79 6.08 -1.01
N ILE A 223 -14.12 7.23 -0.94
CA ILE A 223 -13.32 7.83 -2.02
C ILE A 223 -11.96 8.19 -1.48
N LEU A 224 -10.90 7.74 -2.14
CA LEU A 224 -9.52 8.05 -1.76
C LEU A 224 -8.89 9.00 -2.78
N PRO A 225 -8.80 10.31 -2.47
CA PRO A 225 -8.13 11.26 -3.34
C PRO A 225 -6.63 10.97 -3.39
N ILE A 226 -6.09 10.84 -4.61
CA ILE A 226 -4.67 10.56 -4.85
C ILE A 226 -3.79 11.80 -4.57
N THR A 227 -4.41 12.99 -4.53
CA THR A 227 -3.74 14.26 -4.88
C THR A 227 -3.12 15.05 -3.73
N ASP A 228 -3.32 14.68 -2.46
CA ASP A 228 -2.79 15.44 -1.32
C ASP A 228 -1.73 14.67 -0.54
N THR A 229 -0.66 14.31 -1.24
CA THR A 229 0.56 13.79 -0.60
C THR A 229 1.56 14.92 -0.44
N SER A 230 1.31 15.79 0.55
CA SER A 230 2.35 16.69 1.02
C SER A 230 3.50 15.84 1.56
N LEU A 231 4.64 15.86 0.85
CA LEU A 231 5.90 15.27 1.31
C LEU A 231 6.34 16.04 2.56
N THR A 232 5.89 15.58 3.72
CA THR A 232 6.25 16.15 5.02
C THR A 232 7.58 15.55 5.46
N GLU A 233 8.53 16.41 5.81
CA GLU A 233 9.83 15.99 6.35
C GLU A 233 9.64 15.41 7.76
N GLN A 234 10.25 14.25 8.03
CA GLN A 234 10.29 13.69 9.37
C GLN A 234 11.49 14.27 10.13
N GLU A 235 11.22 15.00 11.21
CA GLU A 235 12.26 15.69 12.01
C GLU A 235 13.11 14.74 12.88
N ASN A 236 12.71 13.48 13.08
CA ASN A 236 13.49 12.48 13.85
C ASN A 236 13.44 11.09 13.21
N LEU A 237 14.61 10.54 12.86
CA LEU A 237 14.74 9.17 12.36
C LEU A 237 14.60 8.17 13.51
N SER A 238 13.72 7.19 13.35
CA SER A 238 13.55 6.05 14.27
C SER A 238 13.66 4.74 13.50
N TYR A 239 14.05 3.66 14.17
CA TYR A 239 14.39 2.39 13.54
C TYR A 239 13.68 1.23 14.21
N ILE A 240 13.35 0.19 13.43
CA ILE A 240 12.83 -1.09 13.90
C ILE A 240 13.88 -2.16 13.61
N SER A 241 14.31 -2.88 14.64
CA SER A 241 15.20 -4.03 14.46
C SER A 241 14.51 -5.10 13.62
N THR A 242 15.25 -5.69 12.68
CA THR A 242 14.82 -6.82 11.87
C THR A 242 14.65 -8.11 12.68
N GLY A 243 15.18 -8.16 13.90
CA GLY A 243 15.27 -9.37 14.71
C GLY A 243 16.43 -10.30 14.29
N ILE A 244 17.19 -9.92 13.25
CA ILE A 244 18.36 -10.63 12.76
C ILE A 244 19.57 -9.69 12.91
N PRO A 245 20.42 -9.86 13.93
CA PRO A 245 21.50 -8.91 14.23
C PRO A 245 22.46 -8.64 13.05
N VAL A 246 22.70 -9.64 12.20
CA VAL A 246 23.52 -9.49 11.00
C VAL A 246 22.82 -8.59 9.96
N LEU A 247 21.50 -8.73 9.79
CA LEU A 247 20.73 -7.88 8.87
C LEU A 247 20.63 -6.45 9.41
N ASP A 248 20.49 -6.27 10.71
CA ASP A 248 20.54 -4.95 11.35
C ASP A 248 21.88 -4.25 11.07
N LYS A 249 23.01 -4.97 11.19
CA LYS A 249 24.33 -4.46 10.78
C LYS A 249 24.40 -4.13 9.29
N MET A 250 23.74 -4.92 8.43
CA MET A 250 23.66 -4.60 7.00
C MET A 250 22.87 -3.30 6.75
N PHE A 251 21.95 -2.92 7.64
CA PHE A 251 21.28 -1.61 7.68
C PHE A 251 22.00 -0.57 8.56
N GLY A 252 23.31 -0.71 8.80
CA GLY A 252 24.07 0.29 9.58
C GLY A 252 23.95 0.16 11.11
N GLY A 253 23.29 -0.89 11.61
CA GLY A 253 23.36 -1.35 13.00
C GLY A 253 22.04 -1.40 13.77
N GLN A 254 21.00 -0.67 13.34
CA GLN A 254 19.77 -0.46 14.12
C GLN A 254 18.51 -1.12 13.52
N GLY A 255 18.64 -1.74 12.33
CA GLY A 255 17.52 -2.26 11.57
C GLY A 255 17.02 -1.25 10.53
N TYR A 256 15.76 -1.36 10.12
CA TYR A 256 15.20 -0.53 9.04
C TYR A 256 14.49 0.72 9.58
N LEU A 257 14.40 1.75 8.75
CA LEU A 257 13.78 3.03 9.12
C LEU A 257 12.25 2.88 9.34
N GLU A 258 11.72 3.46 10.41
CA GLU A 258 10.28 3.58 10.62
C GLU A 258 9.62 4.48 9.56
N SER A 259 8.35 4.23 9.27
CA SER A 259 7.56 5.02 8.30
C SER A 259 8.14 5.02 6.88
N SER A 260 9.02 4.08 6.57
CA SER A 260 9.62 3.90 5.25
C SER A 260 8.92 2.81 4.45
N SER A 261 9.13 2.80 3.14
CA SER A 261 8.68 1.70 2.27
C SER A 261 9.82 0.73 1.97
N ILE A 262 9.58 -0.56 2.19
CA ILE A 262 10.57 -1.64 2.06
C ILE A 262 10.05 -2.69 1.09
N MET A 263 10.79 -2.93 0.00
CA MET A 263 10.49 -4.01 -0.93
C MET A 263 11.38 -5.22 -0.66
N ILE A 264 10.79 -6.41 -0.60
CA ILE A 264 11.51 -7.69 -0.58
C ILE A 264 11.25 -8.40 -1.91
N SER A 265 12.27 -8.52 -2.76
CA SER A 265 12.15 -9.14 -4.08
C SER A 265 12.85 -10.49 -4.15
N GLY A 266 12.33 -11.43 -4.94
CA GLY A 266 13.03 -12.69 -5.22
C GLY A 266 12.13 -13.72 -5.93
N SER A 267 12.74 -14.73 -6.55
CA SER A 267 12.03 -15.84 -7.20
C SER A 267 11.29 -16.74 -6.20
N SER A 268 10.50 -17.70 -6.67
CA SER A 268 9.82 -18.65 -5.78
C SER A 268 10.83 -19.46 -4.94
N GLY A 269 10.49 -19.78 -3.70
CA GLY A 269 11.36 -20.56 -2.80
C GLY A 269 12.53 -19.79 -2.17
N THR A 270 12.74 -18.50 -2.49
CA THR A 270 13.76 -17.62 -1.88
C THR A 270 13.47 -17.20 -0.44
N ALA A 271 12.39 -17.68 0.18
CA ALA A 271 12.00 -17.39 1.57
C ALA A 271 11.55 -15.94 1.87
N LYS A 272 10.97 -15.23 0.89
CA LYS A 272 10.39 -13.88 1.06
C LYS A 272 9.38 -13.80 2.20
N SER A 273 8.38 -14.68 2.22
CA SER A 273 7.34 -14.72 3.24
C SER A 273 7.88 -15.05 4.63
N ILE A 274 8.93 -15.87 4.71
CA ILE A 274 9.63 -16.19 5.97
C ILE A 274 10.37 -14.96 6.50
N LEU A 275 11.05 -14.20 5.62
CA LEU A 275 11.67 -12.94 6.00
C LEU A 275 10.62 -11.93 6.47
N ALA A 276 9.53 -11.74 5.71
CA ALA A 276 8.43 -10.86 6.08
C ALA A 276 7.80 -11.22 7.43
N ALA A 277 7.56 -12.51 7.70
CA ALA A 277 7.09 -13.01 8.99
C ALA A 277 8.10 -12.77 10.13
N THR A 278 9.40 -12.89 9.86
CA THR A 278 10.46 -12.58 10.83
C THR A 278 10.42 -11.10 11.21
N LEU A 279 10.29 -10.22 10.22
CA LEU A 279 10.16 -8.77 10.46
C LEU A 279 8.88 -8.44 11.23
N ALA A 280 7.76 -9.11 10.93
CA ALA A 280 6.50 -8.98 11.67
C ALA A 280 6.66 -9.37 13.15
N ALA A 281 7.25 -10.54 13.41
CA ALA A 281 7.49 -11.03 14.77
C ALA A 281 8.43 -10.09 15.55
N SER A 282 9.48 -9.57 14.90
CA SER A 282 10.40 -8.61 15.51
C SER A 282 9.73 -7.29 15.84
N ALA A 283 8.92 -6.74 14.93
CA ALA A 283 8.16 -5.51 15.17
C ALA A 283 7.17 -5.68 16.33
N ALA A 284 6.47 -6.82 16.39
CA ALA A 284 5.56 -7.14 17.49
C ALA A 284 6.27 -7.21 18.85
N LYS A 285 7.45 -7.84 18.92
CA LYS A 285 8.31 -7.86 20.13
C LYS A 285 8.71 -6.45 20.58
N GLN A 286 8.86 -5.52 19.65
CA GLN A 286 9.16 -4.10 19.90
C GLN A 286 7.89 -3.25 20.14
N GLN A 287 6.76 -3.88 20.49
CA GLN A 287 5.49 -3.22 20.77
C GLN A 287 4.94 -2.39 19.58
N LYS A 288 5.27 -2.78 18.35
CA LYS A 288 4.70 -2.21 17.14
C LYS A 288 3.60 -3.12 16.61
N ARG A 289 2.36 -2.62 16.53
CA ARG A 289 1.25 -3.38 15.93
C ARG A 289 1.50 -3.62 14.45
N VAL A 290 1.29 -4.85 13.99
CA VAL A 290 1.51 -5.27 12.60
C VAL A 290 0.20 -5.68 11.96
N LEU A 291 -0.05 -5.20 10.75
CA LEU A 291 -1.06 -5.73 9.85
C LEU A 291 -0.36 -6.52 8.75
N TYR A 292 -0.61 -7.83 8.70
CA TYR A 292 -0.12 -8.72 7.65
C TYR A 292 -1.29 -9.10 6.73
N VAL A 293 -1.19 -8.78 5.45
CA VAL A 293 -2.17 -9.19 4.44
C VAL A 293 -1.51 -10.20 3.51
N SER A 294 -2.00 -11.43 3.54
CA SER A 294 -1.61 -12.48 2.61
C SER A 294 -2.61 -12.57 1.47
N PHE A 295 -2.11 -12.71 0.24
CA PHE A 295 -2.94 -12.94 -0.94
C PHE A 295 -3.01 -14.42 -1.35
N GLU A 296 -2.19 -15.27 -0.73
CA GLU A 296 -1.99 -16.67 -1.15
C GLU A 296 -2.42 -17.68 -0.08
N GLU A 297 -2.21 -17.37 1.21
CA GLU A 297 -2.43 -18.32 2.31
C GLU A 297 -3.51 -17.84 3.28
N SER A 298 -4.18 -18.79 3.94
CA SER A 298 -5.07 -18.49 5.07
C SER A 298 -4.26 -18.18 6.32
N PRO A 299 -4.77 -17.41 7.30
CA PRO A 299 -4.02 -17.06 8.50
C PRO A 299 -3.50 -18.28 9.28
N ILE A 300 -4.34 -19.32 9.41
CA ILE A 300 -3.99 -20.55 10.14
C ILE A 300 -2.85 -21.31 9.45
N ASN A 301 -2.95 -21.49 8.12
CA ASN A 301 -1.92 -22.18 7.36
C ASN A 301 -0.61 -21.40 7.38
N PHE A 302 -0.69 -20.08 7.19
CA PHE A 302 0.48 -19.20 7.24
C PHE A 302 1.21 -19.27 8.59
N ILE A 303 0.48 -19.16 9.72
CA ILE A 303 1.06 -19.28 11.06
C ILE A 303 1.72 -20.65 11.25
N SER A 304 1.07 -21.73 10.79
CA SER A 304 1.62 -23.08 10.87
C SER A 304 2.91 -23.23 10.05
N ASN A 305 2.92 -22.68 8.83
CA ASN A 305 4.04 -22.76 7.90
C ASN A 305 5.27 -22.04 8.48
N VAL A 306 5.12 -20.80 8.96
CA VAL A 306 6.25 -20.03 9.49
C VAL A 306 6.75 -20.55 10.84
N LYS A 307 5.91 -21.26 11.59
CA LYS A 307 6.32 -21.93 12.84
C LYS A 307 7.37 -23.02 12.59
N SER A 308 7.28 -23.74 11.47
CA SER A 308 8.30 -24.74 11.11
C SER A 308 9.67 -24.09 10.82
N ALA A 309 9.69 -22.82 10.42
CA ALA A 309 10.90 -22.02 10.26
C ALA A 309 11.31 -21.28 11.55
N GLY A 310 10.83 -21.70 12.73
CA GLY A 310 11.20 -21.10 14.03
C GLY A 310 10.56 -19.75 14.35
N ILE A 311 9.58 -19.30 13.56
CA ILE A 311 8.92 -18.00 13.76
C ILE A 311 7.59 -18.22 14.49
N ASN A 312 7.50 -17.82 15.75
CA ASN A 312 6.26 -17.91 16.51
C ASN A 312 5.38 -16.66 16.32
N LEU A 313 4.34 -16.78 15.49
CA LEU A 313 3.30 -15.75 15.35
C LEU A 313 2.06 -15.99 16.22
N ASN A 314 1.92 -17.14 16.89
CA ASN A 314 0.72 -17.42 17.69
C ASN A 314 0.56 -16.41 18.84
N GLU A 315 1.62 -16.22 19.63
CA GLU A 315 1.61 -15.30 20.77
C GLU A 315 1.31 -13.84 20.38
N PRO A 316 2.00 -13.23 19.39
CA PRO A 316 1.68 -11.86 19.00
C PRO A 316 0.30 -11.73 18.34
N VAL A 317 -0.24 -12.78 17.70
CA VAL A 317 -1.63 -12.78 17.21
C VAL A 317 -2.61 -12.82 18.38
N THR A 318 -2.43 -13.71 19.36
CA THR A 318 -3.31 -13.78 20.54
C THR A 318 -3.29 -12.50 21.37
N ASN A 319 -2.17 -11.78 21.36
CA ASN A 319 -2.02 -10.50 22.06
C ASN A 319 -2.46 -9.28 21.22
N ASN A 320 -3.08 -9.48 20.05
CA ASN A 320 -3.48 -8.42 19.11
C ASN A 320 -2.32 -7.50 18.65
N MET A 321 -1.09 -7.98 18.70
CA MET A 321 0.10 -7.29 18.20
C MET A 321 0.32 -7.55 16.71
N VAL A 322 -0.14 -8.68 16.19
CA VAL A 322 -0.13 -9.01 14.77
C VAL A 322 -1.56 -9.39 14.37
N SER A 323 -2.14 -8.67 13.41
CA SER A 323 -3.38 -9.08 12.76
C SER A 323 -3.07 -9.62 11.36
N ILE A 324 -3.58 -10.81 11.04
CA ILE A 324 -3.33 -11.46 9.76
C ILE A 324 -4.65 -11.58 9.00
N HIS A 325 -4.73 -10.94 7.83
CA HIS A 325 -5.87 -10.99 6.93
C HIS A 325 -5.47 -11.74 5.66
N SER A 326 -6.41 -12.53 5.14
CA SER A 326 -6.28 -13.17 3.84
C SER A 326 -7.27 -12.51 2.90
N LEU A 327 -6.78 -11.93 1.80
CA LEU A 327 -7.59 -11.30 0.76
C LEU A 327 -7.22 -11.97 -0.56
N ARG A 328 -8.11 -12.75 -1.19
CA ARG A 328 -7.74 -13.38 -2.47
C ARG A 328 -7.91 -12.37 -3.59
N THR A 329 -6.93 -12.27 -4.48
CA THR A 329 -6.93 -11.23 -5.52
C THR A 329 -8.10 -11.33 -6.50
N ILE A 330 -8.57 -12.55 -6.77
CA ILE A 330 -9.72 -12.84 -7.65
C ILE A 330 -11.09 -12.46 -7.07
N GLU A 331 -11.21 -12.24 -5.75
CA GLU A 331 -12.51 -11.97 -5.12
C GLU A 331 -13.07 -10.59 -5.45
N MET A 332 -12.21 -9.62 -5.77
CA MET A 332 -12.61 -8.23 -5.93
C MET A 332 -11.70 -7.45 -6.88
N GLY A 333 -12.16 -6.26 -7.31
CA GLY A 333 -11.38 -5.35 -8.15
C GLY A 333 -10.15 -4.78 -7.44
N LEU A 334 -9.17 -4.32 -8.21
CA LEU A 334 -7.96 -3.66 -7.71
C LEU A 334 -8.26 -2.49 -6.74
N GLU A 335 -9.21 -1.64 -7.12
CA GLU A 335 -9.63 -0.50 -6.28
C GLU A 335 -10.36 -0.94 -5.01
N GLU A 336 -11.07 -2.05 -5.10
CA GLU A 336 -11.78 -2.63 -3.96
C GLU A 336 -10.80 -3.21 -2.93
N HIS A 337 -9.76 -3.89 -3.40
CA HIS A 337 -8.63 -4.30 -2.55
C HIS A 337 -7.97 -3.12 -1.85
N LEU A 338 -7.68 -2.04 -2.58
CA LEU A 338 -7.04 -0.86 -2.00
C LEU A 338 -7.88 -0.26 -0.87
N ILE A 339 -9.18 -0.05 -1.11
CA ILE A 339 -10.06 0.53 -0.10
C ILE A 339 -10.23 -0.43 1.07
N THR A 340 -10.39 -1.73 0.82
CA THR A 340 -10.47 -2.75 1.88
C THR A 340 -9.24 -2.73 2.79
N ILE A 341 -8.04 -2.71 2.20
CA ILE A 341 -6.79 -2.61 2.95
C ILE A 341 -6.74 -1.32 3.78
N ILE A 342 -7.16 -0.19 3.21
CA ILE A 342 -7.17 1.10 3.92
C ILE A 342 -8.17 1.12 5.08
N THR A 343 -9.37 0.56 4.89
CA THR A 343 -10.36 0.40 5.96
C THR A 343 -9.78 -0.43 7.11
N ILE A 344 -9.15 -1.57 6.81
CA ILE A 344 -8.49 -2.41 7.82
C ILE A 344 -7.35 -1.65 8.52
N ILE A 345 -6.57 -0.84 7.79
CA ILE A 345 -5.53 0.02 8.37
C ILE A 345 -6.13 1.03 9.36
N ASP A 346 -7.26 1.68 9.03
CA ASP A 346 -7.88 2.67 9.89
C ASP A 346 -8.54 2.07 11.14
N GLU A 347 -9.04 0.84 11.04
CA GLU A 347 -9.56 0.07 12.17
C GLU A 347 -8.44 -0.38 13.11
N ILE A 348 -7.39 -1.03 12.57
CA ILE A 348 -6.32 -1.64 13.36
C ILE A 348 -5.30 -0.60 13.85
N LYS A 349 -5.08 0.46 13.07
CA LYS A 349 -4.05 1.50 13.27
C LYS A 349 -2.67 0.87 13.52
N PRO A 350 -2.14 0.07 12.57
CA PRO A 350 -0.85 -0.59 12.70
C PRO A 350 0.31 0.41 12.62
N ARG A 351 1.48 0.00 13.10
CA ARG A 351 2.77 0.70 12.87
C ARG A 351 3.54 0.08 11.71
N VAL A 352 3.26 -1.18 11.37
CA VAL A 352 3.85 -1.89 10.23
C VAL A 352 2.74 -2.55 9.41
N LEU A 353 2.74 -2.30 8.10
CA LEU A 353 1.90 -2.98 7.11
C LEU A 353 2.77 -3.92 6.29
N ILE A 354 2.33 -5.16 6.09
CA ILE A 354 2.99 -6.15 5.25
C ILE A 354 2.02 -6.67 4.20
N LEU A 355 2.37 -6.59 2.91
CA LEU A 355 1.61 -7.18 1.80
C LEU A 355 2.41 -8.32 1.14
N ASP A 356 1.84 -9.52 1.11
CA ASP A 356 2.55 -10.72 0.66
C ASP A 356 1.73 -11.60 -0.32
N PRO A 357 2.04 -11.61 -1.62
CA PRO A 357 2.89 -10.67 -2.38
C PRO A 357 2.07 -9.64 -3.19
N ILE A 358 2.67 -8.48 -3.48
CA ILE A 358 2.02 -7.43 -4.30
C ILE A 358 1.76 -7.87 -5.74
N THR A 359 2.56 -8.82 -6.23
CA THR A 359 2.46 -9.36 -7.59
C THR A 359 1.17 -10.13 -7.85
N SER A 360 0.49 -10.62 -6.82
CA SER A 360 -0.83 -11.27 -6.98
C SER A 360 -1.88 -10.32 -7.58
N PHE A 361 -1.69 -9.00 -7.45
CA PHE A 361 -2.57 -8.03 -8.11
C PHE A 361 -2.47 -8.02 -9.63
N LEU A 362 -1.41 -8.59 -10.22
CA LEU A 362 -1.29 -8.74 -11.67
C LEU A 362 -2.32 -9.73 -12.26
N ASP A 363 -2.91 -10.59 -11.42
CA ASP A 363 -3.97 -11.51 -11.86
C ASP A 363 -5.22 -10.75 -12.30
N VAL A 364 -5.49 -9.61 -11.65
CA VAL A 364 -6.72 -8.82 -11.83
C VAL A 364 -6.49 -7.47 -12.50
N GLY A 365 -5.24 -7.00 -12.64
CA GLY A 365 -4.94 -5.75 -13.34
C GLY A 365 -3.58 -5.71 -14.04
N SER A 366 -3.33 -4.62 -14.74
CA SER A 366 -2.09 -4.37 -15.47
C SER A 366 -0.97 -3.90 -14.54
N SER A 367 0.29 -4.03 -14.98
CA SER A 367 1.45 -3.54 -14.22
C SER A 367 1.37 -2.04 -13.91
N PHE A 368 0.75 -1.25 -14.78
CA PHE A 368 0.51 0.18 -14.55
C PHE A 368 -0.52 0.43 -13.44
N GLU A 369 -1.64 -0.28 -13.45
CA GLU A 369 -2.68 -0.16 -12.42
C GLU A 369 -2.16 -0.62 -11.06
N VAL A 370 -1.43 -1.74 -11.01
CA VAL A 370 -0.81 -2.22 -9.77
C VAL A 370 0.24 -1.23 -9.25
N LYS A 371 1.04 -0.64 -10.14
CA LYS A 371 1.97 0.44 -9.76
C LYS A 371 1.23 1.65 -9.18
N SER A 372 0.10 2.04 -9.77
CA SER A 372 -0.73 3.14 -9.28
C SER A 372 -1.26 2.86 -7.86
N ILE A 373 -1.75 1.65 -7.61
CA ILE A 373 -2.15 1.20 -6.26
C ILE A 373 -1.00 1.25 -5.29
N LEU A 374 0.17 0.76 -5.70
CA LEU A 374 1.36 0.75 -4.85
C LEU A 374 1.77 2.17 -4.44
N ILE A 375 1.74 3.12 -5.37
CA ILE A 375 2.01 4.55 -5.07
C ILE A 375 1.02 5.08 -4.02
N ARG A 376 -0.27 4.76 -4.16
CA ARG A 376 -1.32 5.18 -3.23
C ARG A 376 -1.15 4.54 -1.85
N LEU A 377 -0.82 3.26 -1.77
CA LEU A 377 -0.55 2.56 -0.50
C LEU A 377 0.70 3.11 0.21
N ILE A 378 1.81 3.31 -0.52
CA ILE A 378 3.02 3.93 0.04
C ILE A 378 2.71 5.33 0.58
N SER A 379 1.98 6.11 -0.20
CA SER A 379 1.57 7.46 0.19
C SER A 379 0.71 7.48 1.44
N TYR A 380 -0.31 6.60 1.49
CA TYR A 380 -1.20 6.47 2.62
C TYR A 380 -0.47 6.01 3.88
N ALA A 381 0.40 5.01 3.75
CA ALA A 381 1.23 4.51 4.83
C ALA A 381 2.14 5.62 5.39
N LYS A 382 2.81 6.40 4.52
CA LYS A 382 3.64 7.55 4.95
C LYS A 382 2.83 8.59 5.70
N LEU A 383 1.66 8.98 5.20
CA LEU A 383 0.77 9.95 5.87
C LEU A 383 0.34 9.48 7.27
N LYS A 384 0.17 8.17 7.46
CA LYS A 384 -0.18 7.56 8.76
C LYS A 384 1.04 7.16 9.60
N ASN A 385 2.26 7.50 9.17
CA ASN A 385 3.53 7.09 9.79
C ASN A 385 3.67 5.57 9.94
N ILE A 386 3.23 4.79 8.95
CA ILE A 386 3.26 3.32 8.92
C ILE A 386 4.46 2.87 8.08
N THR A 387 5.28 1.95 8.61
CA THR A 387 6.29 1.27 7.79
C THR A 387 5.60 0.28 6.87
N PHE A 388 5.79 0.40 5.56
CA PHE A 388 5.14 -0.45 4.58
C PHE A 388 6.13 -1.42 3.93
N ILE A 389 5.99 -2.71 4.22
CA ILE A 389 6.77 -3.80 3.66
C ILE A 389 5.93 -4.55 2.63
N PHE A 390 6.49 -4.90 1.48
CA PHE A 390 5.80 -5.77 0.54
C PHE A 390 6.74 -6.70 -0.20
N ASN A 391 6.22 -7.90 -0.50
CA ASN A 391 6.95 -8.90 -1.25
C ASN A 391 6.63 -8.80 -2.75
N GLN A 392 7.63 -8.95 -3.61
CA GLN A 392 7.48 -8.96 -5.06
C GLN A 392 8.18 -10.18 -5.66
N PHE A 393 7.46 -10.95 -6.47
CA PHE A 393 8.07 -11.99 -7.29
C PHE A 393 8.91 -11.40 -8.42
N VAL A 394 10.06 -12.03 -8.67
CA VAL A 394 10.94 -11.74 -9.82
C VAL A 394 11.28 -13.05 -10.51
N HIS A 395 11.25 -13.06 -11.84
CA HIS A 395 11.73 -14.20 -12.64
C HIS A 395 13.24 -14.08 -12.90
N GLU A 396 14.03 -15.02 -12.38
CA GLU A 396 15.50 -15.01 -12.52
C GLU A 396 15.98 -15.39 -13.94
N TYR A 397 15.22 -16.22 -14.69
CA TYR A 397 15.65 -16.80 -15.96
C TYR A 397 15.66 -15.85 -17.17
N LEU A 398 14.96 -14.71 -17.11
CA LEU A 398 14.80 -13.79 -18.26
C LEU A 398 15.65 -12.50 -18.12
N GLY A 399 16.59 -12.49 -17.18
CA GLY A 399 17.18 -11.24 -16.71
C GLY A 399 16.22 -10.54 -15.74
N TYR A 400 16.77 -9.68 -14.88
CA TYR A 400 16.02 -9.04 -13.80
C TYR A 400 15.04 -8.00 -14.37
N GLN A 401 13.86 -8.44 -14.80
CA GLN A 401 12.75 -7.55 -15.14
C GLN A 401 11.80 -7.47 -13.96
N ASP A 402 11.76 -6.28 -13.36
CA ASP A 402 10.74 -5.90 -12.39
C ASP A 402 9.36 -6.00 -13.08
N LEU A 403 8.58 -7.05 -12.77
CA LEU A 403 7.20 -7.20 -13.26
C LEU A 403 6.36 -5.94 -12.98
N ILE A 404 6.62 -5.32 -11.83
CA ILE A 404 6.11 -4.01 -11.43
C ILE A 404 7.34 -3.14 -11.15
N PRO A 405 7.56 -2.04 -11.89
CA PRO A 405 8.75 -1.19 -11.73
C PRO A 405 8.63 -0.32 -10.47
N ALA A 406 8.69 -0.97 -9.31
CA ALA A 406 8.53 -0.42 -7.97
C ALA A 406 9.86 -0.01 -7.31
N SER A 407 11.00 -0.43 -7.88
CA SER A 407 12.33 -0.11 -7.39
C SER A 407 12.57 1.39 -7.25
N SER A 408 11.92 2.27 -8.03
CA SER A 408 12.02 3.73 -7.87
C SER A 408 11.15 4.33 -6.75
N LEU A 409 10.13 3.60 -6.30
CA LEU A 409 9.11 4.07 -5.36
C LEU A 409 9.48 3.82 -3.89
N VAL A 410 10.36 2.83 -3.64
CA VAL A 410 10.70 2.40 -2.29
C VAL A 410 11.92 3.08 -1.69
N ASP A 411 11.91 3.25 -0.37
CA ASP A 411 13.04 3.78 0.37
C ASP A 411 14.14 2.71 0.52
N SER A 412 13.76 1.48 0.85
CA SER A 412 14.67 0.33 1.01
C SER A 412 14.29 -0.84 0.11
N TRP A 413 15.29 -1.57 -0.37
CA TRP A 413 15.11 -2.75 -1.22
C TRP A 413 16.03 -3.89 -0.77
N ILE A 414 15.42 -4.97 -0.29
CA ILE A 414 16.05 -6.24 0.04
C ILE A 414 15.83 -7.21 -1.13
N LYS A 415 16.92 -7.76 -1.67
CA LYS A 415 16.91 -8.73 -2.74
C LYS A 415 17.29 -10.10 -2.21
N LEU A 416 16.43 -11.08 -2.42
CA LEU A 416 16.67 -12.49 -2.18
C LEU A 416 16.90 -13.20 -3.50
N GLY A 417 17.94 -14.04 -3.56
CA GLY A 417 18.29 -14.80 -4.77
C GLY A 417 18.50 -16.28 -4.47
N LEU A 418 18.48 -17.08 -5.54
CA LEU A 418 18.90 -18.47 -5.52
C LEU A 418 20.11 -18.64 -6.44
N ILE A 419 21.23 -19.08 -5.87
CA ILE A 419 22.44 -19.39 -6.63
C ILE A 419 22.61 -20.90 -6.64
N GLU A 420 22.56 -21.49 -7.82
CA GLU A 420 22.90 -22.89 -8.02
C GLU A 420 24.43 -23.05 -8.04
N SER A 421 24.95 -23.91 -7.17
CA SER A 421 26.36 -24.27 -7.15
C SER A 421 26.52 -25.71 -6.68
N ASN A 422 27.28 -26.52 -7.43
CA ASN A 422 27.56 -27.93 -7.10
C ASN A 422 26.30 -28.79 -6.84
N GLY A 423 25.22 -28.54 -7.58
CA GLY A 423 23.96 -29.27 -7.39
C GLY A 423 23.17 -28.88 -6.14
N GLU A 424 23.58 -27.81 -5.44
CA GLU A 424 22.86 -27.22 -4.32
C GLU A 424 22.33 -25.84 -4.69
N PHE A 425 21.13 -25.51 -4.22
CA PHE A 425 20.56 -24.17 -4.31
C PHE A 425 20.83 -23.40 -3.02
N ASN A 426 21.69 -22.39 -3.09
CA ASN A 426 22.05 -21.55 -1.96
C ASN A 426 21.26 -20.24 -2.01
N ARG A 427 20.60 -19.89 -0.91
CA ARG A 427 19.85 -18.64 -0.80
C ARG A 427 20.78 -17.50 -0.46
N THR A 428 20.61 -16.38 -1.15
CA THR A 428 21.39 -15.16 -0.92
C THR A 428 20.50 -13.99 -0.58
N LEU A 429 21.04 -13.06 0.22
CA LEU A 429 20.40 -11.82 0.64
C LEU A 429 21.35 -10.65 0.35
N GLN A 430 20.79 -9.58 -0.22
CA GLN A 430 21.48 -8.32 -0.46
C GLN A 430 20.55 -7.15 -0.15
N ILE A 431 21.09 -6.09 0.45
CA ILE A 431 20.41 -4.79 0.50
C ILE A 431 20.86 -4.00 -0.72
N VAL A 432 19.96 -3.82 -1.69
CA VAL A 432 20.28 -3.10 -2.93
C VAL A 432 20.38 -1.59 -2.67
N LYS A 433 19.50 -1.09 -1.80
CA LYS A 433 19.50 0.30 -1.35
C LYS A 433 18.73 0.46 -0.04
N SER A 434 19.06 1.51 0.70
CA SER A 434 18.25 2.07 1.77
C SER A 434 18.50 3.58 1.82
N ARG A 435 17.49 4.39 1.48
CA ARG A 435 17.62 5.86 1.47
C ARG A 435 17.74 6.38 2.90
N GLY A 436 18.65 7.33 3.11
CA GLY A 436 18.88 7.95 4.42
C GLY A 436 19.65 7.09 5.42
N MET A 437 20.21 5.95 5.00
CA MET A 437 20.95 5.04 5.89
C MET A 437 22.20 4.47 5.21
N ALA A 438 23.23 4.17 6.01
CA ALA A 438 24.35 3.37 5.52
C ALA A 438 23.90 1.92 5.30
N THR A 439 24.34 1.31 4.20
CA THR A 439 24.02 -0.09 3.87
C THR A 439 25.27 -0.89 3.53
N SER A 440 25.25 -2.17 3.88
CA SER A 440 26.25 -3.11 3.38
C SER A 440 26.11 -3.29 1.87
N ASN A 441 27.24 -3.26 1.17
CA ASN A 441 27.33 -3.61 -0.25
C ASN A 441 27.56 -5.12 -0.48
N GLN A 442 27.57 -5.93 0.58
CA GLN A 442 27.84 -7.36 0.50
C GLN A 442 26.58 -8.16 0.20
N MET A 443 26.73 -9.17 -0.66
CA MET A 443 25.78 -10.27 -0.78
C MET A 443 26.14 -11.33 0.26
N LYS A 444 25.17 -11.83 1.01
CA LYS A 444 25.38 -12.82 2.06
C LYS A 444 24.54 -14.07 1.82
N GLU A 445 25.08 -15.21 2.20
CA GLU A 445 24.35 -16.48 2.24
C GLU A 445 23.45 -16.50 3.48
N PHE A 446 22.26 -17.10 3.36
CA PHE A 446 21.43 -17.33 4.53
C PHE A 446 20.72 -18.68 4.48
N HIS A 447 20.42 -19.21 5.66
CA HIS A 447 19.72 -20.45 5.87
C HIS A 447 18.43 -20.22 6.65
N VAL A 448 17.38 -20.93 6.25
CA VAL A 448 16.15 -21.05 7.04
C VAL A 448 16.29 -22.30 7.89
N THR A 449 16.20 -22.15 9.21
CA THR A 449 16.35 -23.23 10.19
C THR A 449 15.12 -23.28 11.08
N ASP A 450 15.03 -24.32 11.91
CA ASP A 450 13.98 -24.46 12.93
C ASP A 450 14.03 -23.35 14.01
N ASN A 451 15.09 -22.52 14.01
CA ASN A 451 15.28 -21.38 14.92
C ASN A 451 15.21 -20.02 14.20
N GLY A 452 14.76 -19.98 12.94
CA GLY A 452 14.68 -18.75 12.15
C GLY A 452 15.75 -18.63 11.06
N ILE A 453 15.93 -17.40 10.59
CA ILE A 453 16.89 -17.06 9.54
C ILE A 453 18.28 -16.84 10.16
N VAL A 454 19.27 -17.56 9.65
CA VAL A 454 20.68 -17.39 9.98
C VAL A 454 21.41 -16.84 8.76
N ILE A 455 22.02 -15.65 8.89
CA ILE A 455 22.80 -15.03 7.82
C ILE A 455 24.28 -15.23 8.12
N GLU A 456 25.01 -15.80 7.17
CA GLU A 456 26.44 -16.07 7.31
C GLU A 456 27.29 -14.95 6.71
N ASP A 457 28.51 -14.79 7.24
CA ASP A 457 29.49 -13.90 6.61
C ASP A 457 29.97 -14.48 5.26
N PRO A 458 30.20 -13.60 4.27
CA PRO A 458 30.66 -14.02 2.96
C PRO A 458 32.06 -14.65 3.07
N TYR A 459 32.28 -15.74 2.32
CA TYR A 459 33.59 -16.35 2.20
C TYR A 459 34.14 -16.11 0.80
N PHE A 460 35.30 -15.47 0.74
CA PHE A 460 35.97 -15.18 -0.53
C PHE A 460 37.05 -16.25 -0.78
N GLY A 461 36.94 -16.94 -1.92
CA GLY A 461 37.99 -17.83 -2.43
C GLY A 461 39.06 -17.07 -3.22
N GLU A 462 39.61 -17.69 -4.26
CA GLU A 462 40.61 -17.14 -5.19
C GLU A 462 40.06 -15.97 -6.06
N GLY A 463 39.44 -14.97 -5.44
CA GLY A 463 38.86 -13.80 -6.12
C GLY A 463 37.33 -13.81 -6.21
N ASP A 464 36.70 -14.98 -6.09
CA ASP A 464 35.24 -15.13 -6.21
C ASP A 464 34.56 -15.42 -4.87
N MET A 465 33.29 -15.00 -4.75
CA MET A 465 32.45 -15.30 -3.60
C MET A 465 31.97 -16.75 -3.69
N ILE A 466 32.21 -17.54 -2.63
CA ILE A 466 31.90 -18.97 -2.59
C ILE A 466 30.77 -19.24 -1.59
N PHE A 467 29.81 -20.08 -1.98
CA PHE A 467 28.62 -20.44 -1.20
C PHE A 467 28.52 -21.95 -0.93
N GLY A 468 27.69 -22.35 0.03
CA GLY A 468 27.27 -23.74 0.23
C GLY A 468 28.40 -24.73 0.52
N SER A 469 28.30 -25.94 -0.05
CA SER A 469 29.32 -27.00 0.08
C SER A 469 30.74 -26.57 -0.31
N ARG A 470 30.90 -25.75 -1.37
CA ARG A 470 32.22 -25.23 -1.77
C ARG A 470 32.85 -24.35 -0.69
N LYS A 471 32.04 -23.56 0.02
CA LYS A 471 32.50 -22.73 1.13
C LYS A 471 32.99 -23.61 2.27
N LYS A 472 32.23 -24.64 2.65
CA LYS A 472 32.63 -25.60 3.70
C LYS A 472 33.92 -26.34 3.33
N GLU A 473 34.03 -26.81 2.09
CA GLU A 473 35.23 -27.50 1.60
C GLU A 473 36.45 -26.58 1.64
N LYS A 474 36.34 -25.35 1.12
CA LYS A 474 37.44 -24.38 1.14
C LYS A 474 37.81 -23.97 2.57
N GLN A 475 36.83 -23.75 3.45
CA GLN A 475 37.07 -23.50 4.87
C GLN A 475 37.80 -24.66 5.56
N ALA A 476 37.45 -25.91 5.24
CA ALA A 476 38.14 -27.09 5.76
C ALA A 476 39.57 -27.20 5.23
N ILE A 477 39.79 -26.93 3.93
CA ILE A 477 41.12 -26.89 3.31
C ILE A 477 41.97 -25.79 3.96
N ASP A 478 41.43 -24.59 4.12
CA ASP A 478 42.15 -23.44 4.68
C ASP A 478 42.43 -23.65 6.18
N LYS A 479 41.50 -24.26 6.92
CA LYS A 479 41.72 -24.69 8.32
C LYS A 479 42.84 -25.72 8.41
N LYS A 480 42.81 -26.76 7.59
CA LYS A 480 43.86 -27.81 7.56
C LYS A 480 45.22 -27.25 7.14
N LYS A 481 45.24 -26.32 6.19
CA LYS A 481 46.45 -25.59 5.78
C LYS A 481 47.00 -24.75 6.94
N LYS A 482 46.15 -24.07 7.69
CA LYS A 482 46.53 -23.29 8.87
C LYS A 482 47.11 -24.18 9.98
N GLU A 483 46.48 -25.32 10.24
CA GLU A 483 46.98 -26.32 11.20
C GLU A 483 48.36 -26.87 10.78
N LEU A 484 48.54 -27.21 9.49
CA LEU A 484 49.84 -27.65 8.95
C LEU A 484 50.92 -26.57 9.08
N LEU A 485 50.61 -25.32 8.74
CA LEU A 485 51.54 -24.19 8.88
C LEU A 485 51.92 -23.95 10.35
N ALA A 486 50.96 -24.09 11.28
CA ALA A 486 51.23 -23.96 12.71
C ALA A 486 52.18 -25.08 13.22
N ILE A 487 51.96 -26.33 12.79
CA ILE A 487 52.84 -27.47 13.13
C ILE A 487 54.25 -27.25 12.54
N GLN A 488 54.35 -26.78 11.30
CA GLN A 488 55.65 -26.46 10.68
C GLN A 488 56.39 -25.35 11.42
N LEU A 489 55.66 -24.31 11.85
CA LEU A 489 56.22 -23.22 12.64
C LEU A 489 56.75 -23.71 13.99
N GLU A 490 56.00 -24.58 14.68
CA GLU A 490 56.44 -25.18 15.95
C GLU A 490 57.71 -26.03 15.75
N SER A 491 57.77 -26.82 14.69
CA SER A 491 58.96 -27.61 14.33
C SER A 491 60.18 -26.74 14.05
N ILE A 492 60.01 -25.65 13.29
CA ILE A 492 61.10 -24.71 13.01
C ILE A 492 61.56 -24.00 14.28
N ASN A 493 60.64 -23.58 15.16
CA ASN A 493 61.00 -22.96 16.44
C ASN A 493 61.81 -23.94 17.32
N LYS A 494 61.45 -25.23 17.34
CA LYS A 494 62.23 -26.26 18.04
C LYS A 494 63.62 -26.43 17.42
N GLN A 495 63.75 -26.41 16.09
CA GLN A 495 65.05 -26.51 15.41
C GLN A 495 65.94 -25.29 15.70
N ILE A 496 65.36 -24.08 15.70
CA ILE A 496 66.05 -22.85 16.06
C ILE A 496 66.55 -22.93 17.51
N ASP A 497 65.69 -23.31 18.46
CA ASP A 497 66.04 -23.43 19.88
C ASP A 497 67.17 -24.46 20.11
N LEU A 498 67.13 -25.61 19.43
CA LEU A 498 68.20 -26.61 19.46
C LEU A 498 69.51 -26.06 18.90
N ILE A 499 69.44 -25.33 17.78
CA ILE A 499 70.61 -24.72 17.16
C ILE A 499 71.15 -23.59 18.02
N GLU A 500 70.33 -22.81 18.72
CA GLU A 500 70.79 -21.72 19.61
C GLU A 500 71.41 -22.26 20.90
N LYS A 501 70.88 -23.35 21.45
CA LYS A 501 71.38 -24.00 22.68
C LYS A 501 72.64 -24.85 22.49
N ALA A 502 73.02 -25.20 21.27
CA ALA A 502 74.27 -25.91 21.02
C ALA A 502 75.48 -25.02 21.38
N ASP A 503 76.51 -25.55 22.03
CA ASP A 503 77.71 -24.76 22.37
C ASP A 503 78.44 -24.26 21.11
N GLN A 504 79.10 -23.10 21.21
CA GLN A 504 80.01 -22.64 20.16
C GLN A 504 81.20 -23.60 20.07
N LYS A 505 81.50 -24.10 18.87
CA LYS A 505 82.65 -24.98 18.65
C LYS A 505 83.88 -24.13 18.34
N ASP A 506 85.07 -24.62 18.71
CA ASP A 506 86.37 -23.97 18.42
C ASP A 506 86.74 -23.95 16.92
N ASN A 507 85.87 -24.48 16.05
CA ASN A 507 86.07 -24.53 14.60
C ASN A 507 85.28 -23.40 13.88
N PRO A 508 85.97 -22.44 13.24
CA PRO A 508 85.33 -21.33 12.52
C PRO A 508 84.38 -21.79 11.39
N LEU A 509 84.70 -22.90 10.71
CA LEU A 509 83.89 -23.44 9.61
C LEU A 509 82.52 -23.95 10.12
N GLU A 510 82.50 -24.65 11.25
CA GLU A 510 81.26 -25.16 11.84
C GLU A 510 80.35 -24.03 12.35
N ASN A 511 80.92 -22.93 12.86
CA ASN A 511 80.16 -21.75 13.27
C ASN A 511 79.54 -21.01 12.08
N ILE A 512 80.22 -20.97 10.93
CA ILE A 512 79.68 -20.41 9.68
C ILE A 512 78.53 -21.27 9.16
N GLU A 513 78.69 -22.60 9.12
CA GLU A 513 77.63 -23.52 8.70
C GLU A 513 76.38 -23.40 9.59
N ARG A 514 76.57 -23.30 10.91
CA ARG A 514 75.48 -23.08 11.87
C ARG A 514 74.73 -21.78 11.60
N SER A 515 75.46 -20.70 11.30
CA SER A 515 74.88 -19.39 10.99
C SER A 515 74.04 -19.42 9.70
N ILE A 516 74.49 -20.16 8.68
CA ILE A 516 73.75 -20.35 7.42
C ILE A 516 72.46 -21.13 7.66
N ILE A 517 72.52 -22.22 8.45
CA ILE A 517 71.33 -23.02 8.78
C ILE A 517 70.33 -22.18 9.59
N LEU A 518 70.80 -21.44 10.59
CA LEU A 518 69.95 -20.56 11.40
C LEU A 518 69.29 -19.48 10.54
N PHE A 519 70.03 -18.84 9.63
CA PHE A 519 69.51 -17.86 8.70
C PHE A 519 68.38 -18.45 7.83
N ASN A 520 68.60 -19.63 7.24
CA ASN A 520 67.60 -20.31 6.41
C ASN A 520 66.33 -20.67 7.21
N LEU A 521 66.48 -21.09 8.47
CA LEU A 521 65.34 -21.40 9.34
C LEU A 521 64.56 -20.16 9.74
N LEU A 522 65.24 -19.04 10.03
CA LEU A 522 64.61 -17.76 10.32
C LEU A 522 63.86 -17.21 9.10
N GLU A 523 64.42 -17.32 7.90
CA GLU A 523 63.75 -16.92 6.65
C GLU A 523 62.49 -17.77 6.41
N LYS A 524 62.58 -19.09 6.65
CA LYS A 524 61.44 -20.01 6.51
C LYS A 524 60.37 -19.73 7.56
N LYS A 525 60.75 -19.45 8.81
CA LYS A 525 59.84 -19.00 9.88
C LYS A 525 59.09 -17.74 9.45
N GLN A 526 59.81 -16.72 8.99
CA GLN A 526 59.22 -15.46 8.56
C GLN A 526 58.21 -15.64 7.41
N LYS A 527 58.52 -16.50 6.43
CA LYS A 527 57.58 -16.84 5.34
C LYS A 527 56.30 -17.49 5.86
N ILE A 528 56.40 -18.43 6.81
CA ILE A 528 55.24 -19.12 7.39
C ILE A 528 54.41 -18.16 8.26
N GLU A 529 55.05 -17.32 9.07
CA GLU A 529 54.38 -16.28 9.86
C GLU A 529 53.62 -15.31 8.96
N MET A 530 54.22 -14.90 7.84
CA MET A 530 53.56 -14.04 6.86
C MET A 530 52.33 -14.73 6.24
N GLN A 531 52.42 -16.01 5.87
CA GLN A 531 51.28 -16.77 5.34
C GLN A 531 50.15 -16.95 6.37
N LEU A 532 50.49 -17.18 7.64
CA LEU A 532 49.52 -17.24 8.73
C LEU A 532 48.84 -15.88 8.95
N THR A 533 49.58 -14.78 8.79
CA THR A 533 49.06 -13.42 8.97
C THR A 533 48.24 -12.94 7.76
N GLU A 534 48.61 -13.32 6.53
CA GLU A 534 47.83 -13.04 5.32
C GLU A 534 46.50 -13.78 5.28
N SER A 535 46.43 -14.99 5.86
CA SER A 535 45.16 -15.72 6.05
C SER A 535 44.17 -14.99 6.98
N ILE A 536 44.67 -14.07 7.82
CA ILE A 536 43.87 -13.24 8.73
C ILE A 536 43.47 -11.90 8.07
N ASN A 537 44.28 -11.37 7.14
CA ASN A 537 44.14 -10.02 6.60
C ASN A 537 43.44 -9.90 5.24
N PHE A 538 43.10 -11.01 4.58
CA PHE A 538 42.22 -10.96 3.39
C PHE A 538 40.85 -10.34 3.69
N VAL A 539 40.41 -10.38 4.95
CA VAL A 539 39.15 -9.80 5.43
C VAL A 539 39.19 -8.26 5.48
N ASN A 540 40.37 -7.64 5.71
CA ASN A 540 40.46 -6.20 6.01
C ASN A 540 41.15 -5.34 4.94
N LYS A 541 42.01 -5.90 4.07
CA LYS A 541 42.87 -5.06 3.20
C LYS A 541 42.26 -4.65 1.86
N LYS A 542 41.26 -5.37 1.32
CA LYS A 542 40.74 -5.10 -0.04
C LYS A 542 39.59 -4.08 -0.13
N TRP A 543 39.12 -3.55 1.00
CA TRP A 543 37.93 -2.65 1.05
C TRP A 543 38.22 -1.28 1.66
N ARG A 544 39.50 -0.89 1.80
CA ARG A 544 39.93 0.46 2.21
C ARG A 544 40.46 1.33 1.07
N LYS A 545 40.18 0.98 -0.19
CA LYS A 545 40.44 1.85 -1.35
C LYS A 545 39.17 2.11 -2.12
#